data_AF-X2FNU1-F1
#
_entry.id   AF-X2FNU1-F1
#
_cell.length_a   1.000
_cell.length_b   1.000
_cell.length_c   1.000
_cell.angle_alpha   90.00
_cell.angle_beta   90.00
_cell.angle_gamma   90.00
#
_symmetry.space_group_name_H-M   'P 1'
#
loop_
_entity.id
_entity.type
_entity.pdbx_description
1 polymer ?
#
loop_
_entity_poly.entity_id
_entity_poly.type
_entity_poly.pdbx_seq_one_letter_code
_entity_poly.pdbx_strand_id
1 'polypeptide(L)'
;TVHLSAPAATIFVADPAIADYQAPSSSTIFVFGKKSGRTSLFALNENGEALAELRIVVTQPLEDLRAALKAEVGDYPIQVSYTPRGAILSGIAPNADVVEAARKVTEQFVGAGAPVVNKIQVAGSLQVNLSVRVAEVSRTAVKDLNINFTASGPNGAFLATGKPGGSGRAGGGGTIGIGFSTGNINLSAVLDALASEHL
;
A
#
# COMPACT_ATOMS: atom_id res chain seq x y z
N THR A 1 16.43 -25.56 -37.48
CA THR A 1 16.46 -26.22 -38.79
C THR A 1 16.61 -27.69 -38.58
N VAL A 2 16.00 -28.51 -39.45
CA VAL A 2 16.08 -29.96 -39.37
C VAL A 2 16.70 -30.46 -40.67
N HIS A 3 17.75 -31.28 -40.55
CA HIS A 3 18.39 -31.93 -41.68
C HIS A 3 17.98 -33.40 -41.71
N LEU A 4 17.52 -33.85 -42.87
CA LEU A 4 17.11 -35.25 -43.09
C LEU A 4 18.30 -36.07 -43.57
N SER A 5 18.33 -37.35 -43.18
CA SER A 5 19.37 -38.30 -43.60
C SER A 5 19.30 -38.66 -45.09
N ALA A 6 18.14 -38.46 -45.72
CA ALA A 6 17.90 -38.69 -47.14
C ALA A 6 16.85 -37.70 -47.67
N PRO A 7 16.75 -37.48 -49.00
CA PRO A 7 15.72 -36.65 -49.60
C PRO A 7 14.31 -37.16 -49.26
N ALA A 8 13.47 -36.32 -48.66
CA ALA A 8 12.06 -36.61 -48.46
C ALA A 8 11.25 -36.36 -49.73
N ALA A 9 10.39 -37.32 -50.07
CA ALA A 9 9.42 -37.23 -51.15
C ALA A 9 8.13 -36.56 -50.68
N THR A 10 7.73 -36.77 -49.43
CA THR A 10 6.53 -36.18 -48.85
C THR A 10 6.80 -35.76 -47.41
N ILE A 11 6.36 -34.56 -47.05
CA ILE A 11 6.45 -34.02 -45.70
C ILE A 11 5.05 -33.56 -45.32
N PHE A 12 4.61 -33.84 -44.11
CA PHE A 12 3.37 -33.29 -43.58
C PHE A 12 3.43 -33.11 -42.07
N VAL A 13 2.59 -32.20 -41.58
CA VAL A 13 2.38 -31.94 -40.15
C VAL A 13 1.00 -32.46 -39.78
N ALA A 14 0.91 -33.20 -38.67
CA ALA A 14 -0.34 -33.80 -38.21
C ALA A 14 -1.43 -32.76 -37.93
N ASP A 15 -1.05 -31.60 -37.39
CA ASP A 15 -1.92 -30.45 -37.16
C ASP A 15 -1.27 -29.14 -37.62
N PRO A 16 -1.66 -28.57 -38.79
CA PRO A 16 -1.12 -27.33 -39.34
C PRO A 16 -1.61 -26.05 -38.61
N ALA A 17 -2.56 -26.18 -37.68
CA ALA A 17 -2.94 -25.08 -36.80
C ALA A 17 -1.91 -24.87 -35.68
N ILE A 18 -1.20 -25.92 -35.26
CA ILE A 18 -0.19 -25.88 -34.20
C ILE A 18 1.18 -25.50 -34.74
N ALA A 19 1.64 -26.14 -35.83
CA ALA A 19 2.94 -25.87 -36.44
C ALA A 19 2.87 -25.96 -37.96
N ASP A 20 3.80 -25.32 -38.64
CA ASP A 20 3.92 -25.32 -40.09
C ASP A 20 5.37 -25.50 -40.51
N TYR A 21 5.62 -25.80 -41.77
CA TYR A 21 6.96 -26.08 -42.27
C TYR A 21 7.22 -25.43 -43.64
N GLN A 22 8.50 -25.19 -43.90
CA GLN A 22 9.00 -24.87 -45.23
C GLN A 22 10.19 -25.76 -45.54
N ALA A 23 10.20 -26.36 -46.71
CA ALA A 23 11.28 -27.23 -47.17
C ALA A 23 11.99 -26.60 -48.39
N PRO A 24 13.00 -25.73 -48.17
CA PRO A 24 13.77 -25.14 -49.27
C PRO A 24 14.51 -26.19 -50.13
N SER A 25 14.76 -27.37 -49.57
CA SER A 25 15.26 -28.53 -50.31
C SER A 25 14.61 -29.82 -49.77
N SER A 26 14.74 -30.92 -50.49
CA SER A 26 14.27 -32.24 -50.06
C SER A 26 15.01 -32.78 -48.83
N SER A 27 16.13 -32.18 -48.42
CA SER A 27 16.95 -32.60 -47.27
C SER A 27 16.93 -31.61 -46.09
N THR A 28 16.36 -30.41 -46.26
CA THR A 28 16.38 -29.36 -45.24
C THR A 28 14.98 -28.81 -45.00
N ILE A 29 14.56 -28.82 -43.73
CA ILE A 29 13.24 -28.38 -43.31
C ILE A 29 13.37 -27.29 -42.23
N PHE A 30 12.65 -26.19 -42.43
CA PHE A 30 12.35 -25.20 -41.40
C PHE A 30 10.97 -25.50 -40.79
N VAL A 31 10.89 -25.51 -39.47
CA VAL A 31 9.65 -25.76 -38.72
C VAL A 31 9.36 -24.54 -37.87
N PHE A 32 8.12 -24.07 -37.93
CA PHE A 32 7.65 -22.88 -37.24
C PHE A 32 6.43 -23.24 -36.38
N GLY A 33 6.44 -22.83 -35.11
CA GLY A 33 5.26 -22.93 -34.25
C GLY A 33 4.29 -21.79 -34.54
N LYS A 34 3.00 -22.10 -34.68
CA LYS A 34 1.91 -21.12 -34.90
C LYS A 34 1.05 -20.94 -33.66
N LYS A 35 0.68 -22.04 -32.99
CA LYS A 35 -0.20 -22.04 -31.82
C LYS A 35 0.34 -22.98 -30.75
N SER A 36 0.10 -22.65 -29.49
CA SER A 36 0.45 -23.54 -28.38
C SER A 36 -0.24 -24.90 -28.52
N GLY A 37 0.52 -25.96 -28.29
CA GLY A 37 0.03 -27.33 -28.50
C GLY A 37 1.13 -28.33 -28.74
N ARG A 38 0.72 -29.57 -29.05
CA ARG A 38 1.60 -30.67 -29.44
C ARG A 38 1.16 -31.19 -30.79
N THR A 39 2.11 -31.36 -31.70
CA THR A 39 1.88 -31.93 -33.03
C THR A 39 3.10 -32.75 -33.44
N SER A 40 3.00 -33.47 -34.54
CA SER A 40 4.11 -34.24 -35.10
C SER A 40 4.32 -33.86 -36.55
N LEU A 41 5.58 -33.83 -36.98
CA LEU A 41 5.98 -33.72 -38.38
C LEU A 41 6.54 -35.06 -38.83
N PHE A 42 6.07 -35.51 -39.99
CA PHE A 42 6.51 -36.73 -40.64
C PHE A 42 7.18 -36.37 -41.97
N ALA A 43 8.34 -36.96 -42.22
CA ALA A 43 9.02 -36.89 -43.50
C ALA A 43 9.17 -38.32 -44.03
N LEU A 44 8.70 -38.59 -45.25
CA LEU A 44 8.70 -39.91 -45.86
C LEU A 44 9.55 -39.95 -47.13
N ASN A 45 10.15 -41.10 -47.40
CA ASN A 45 10.83 -41.38 -48.66
C ASN A 45 9.83 -41.75 -49.78
N GLU A 46 10.34 -41.98 -50.98
CA GLU A 46 9.52 -42.37 -52.14
C GLU A 46 8.75 -43.69 -51.95
N ASN A 47 9.23 -44.58 -51.08
CA ASN A 47 8.59 -45.86 -50.76
C ASN A 47 7.50 -45.73 -49.68
N GLY A 48 7.25 -44.53 -49.15
CA GLY A 48 6.29 -44.30 -48.07
C GLY A 48 6.81 -44.70 -46.67
N GLU A 49 8.11 -44.92 -46.51
CA GLU A 49 8.72 -45.19 -45.21
C GLU A 49 9.11 -43.86 -44.53
N ALA A 50 8.91 -43.78 -43.22
CA ALA A 50 9.23 -42.57 -42.45
C ALA A 50 10.76 -42.41 -42.32
N LEU A 51 11.29 -41.38 -42.97
CA LEU A 51 12.68 -40.92 -42.80
C LEU A 51 12.90 -40.23 -41.46
N ALA A 52 11.89 -39.50 -40.98
CA ALA A 52 11.93 -38.83 -39.70
C ALA A 52 10.52 -38.62 -39.12
N GLU A 53 10.40 -38.80 -37.80
CA GLU A 53 9.24 -38.42 -37.00
C GLU A 53 9.70 -37.43 -35.92
N LEU A 54 9.24 -36.19 -36.00
CA LEU A 54 9.58 -35.15 -35.04
C LEU A 54 8.35 -34.73 -34.25
N ARG A 55 8.43 -34.88 -32.93
CA ARG A 55 7.43 -34.31 -32.01
C ARG A 55 7.72 -32.83 -31.78
N ILE A 56 6.74 -31.99 -32.09
CA ILE A 56 6.79 -30.54 -31.96
C ILE A 56 5.93 -30.13 -30.77
N VAL A 57 6.54 -29.42 -29.82
CA VAL A 57 5.85 -28.85 -28.66
C VAL A 57 6.01 -27.34 -28.75
N VAL A 58 4.90 -26.65 -28.99
CA VAL A 58 4.86 -25.18 -29.04
C VAL A 58 4.37 -24.68 -27.69
N THR A 59 5.25 -23.98 -26.98
CA THR A 59 4.92 -23.36 -25.69
C THR A 59 4.89 -21.85 -25.84
N GLN A 60 3.91 -21.20 -25.21
CA GLN A 60 3.97 -19.75 -25.05
C GLN A 60 5.02 -19.40 -23.98
N PRO A 61 5.85 -18.37 -24.21
CA PRO A 61 6.84 -17.94 -23.25
C PRO A 61 6.13 -17.39 -21.99
N LEU A 62 6.18 -18.16 -20.91
CA LEU A 62 5.60 -17.77 -19.62
C LEU A 62 6.33 -16.57 -19.01
N GLU A 63 7.62 -16.43 -19.31
CA GLU A 63 8.45 -15.33 -18.80
C GLU A 63 8.02 -13.97 -19.35
N ASP A 64 7.60 -13.90 -20.63
CA ASP A 64 7.08 -12.67 -21.23
C ASP A 64 5.77 -12.24 -20.57
N LEU A 65 4.88 -13.20 -20.31
CA LEU A 65 3.64 -12.95 -19.56
C LEU A 65 3.94 -12.52 -18.12
N ARG A 66 4.90 -13.14 -17.44
CA ARG A 66 5.32 -12.72 -16.10
C ARG A 66 5.88 -11.32 -16.07
N ALA A 67 6.71 -10.96 -17.05
CA ALA A 67 7.27 -9.63 -17.19
C ALA A 67 6.15 -8.59 -17.43
N ALA A 68 5.21 -8.88 -18.32
CA ALA A 68 4.05 -8.02 -18.57
C ALA A 68 3.15 -7.86 -17.33
N LEU A 69 2.88 -8.94 -16.61
CA LEU A 69 2.12 -8.89 -15.36
C LEU A 69 2.82 -8.00 -14.33
N LYS A 70 4.12 -8.20 -14.10
CA LYS A 70 4.91 -7.38 -13.17
C LYS A 70 4.95 -5.91 -13.57
N ALA A 71 4.99 -5.61 -14.87
CA ALA A 71 4.96 -4.24 -15.38
C ALA A 71 3.59 -3.56 -15.14
N GLU A 72 2.49 -4.29 -15.30
CA GLU A 72 1.12 -3.77 -15.13
C GLU A 72 0.72 -3.63 -13.65
N VAL A 73 0.93 -4.68 -12.86
CA VAL A 73 0.43 -4.75 -11.48
C VAL A 73 1.47 -4.38 -10.43
N GLY A 74 2.75 -4.33 -10.78
CA GLY A 74 3.85 -4.11 -9.84
C GLY A 74 4.37 -5.40 -9.20
N ASP A 75 5.11 -5.27 -8.10
CA ASP A 75 5.84 -6.39 -7.46
C ASP A 75 5.00 -7.18 -6.44
N TYR A 76 3.70 -7.31 -6.69
CA TYR A 76 2.83 -8.15 -5.85
C TYR A 76 3.12 -9.63 -6.09
N PRO A 77 2.93 -10.50 -5.08
CA PRO A 77 3.20 -11.94 -5.18
C PRO A 77 2.12 -12.66 -5.98
N ILE A 78 1.86 -12.21 -7.21
CA ILE A 78 0.92 -12.78 -8.17
C ILE A 78 1.70 -13.71 -9.10
N GLN A 79 1.27 -14.96 -9.17
CA GLN A 79 1.88 -15.99 -10.00
C GLN A 79 0.89 -16.44 -11.07
N VAL A 80 1.42 -16.68 -12.26
CA VAL A 80 0.69 -17.25 -13.39
C VAL A 80 1.25 -18.61 -13.76
N SER A 81 0.36 -19.51 -14.14
CA SER A 81 0.69 -20.82 -14.68
C SER A 81 -0.23 -21.15 -15.85
N TYR A 82 0.33 -21.71 -16.92
CA TYR A 82 -0.46 -22.22 -18.03
C TYR A 82 -1.09 -23.57 -17.69
N THR A 83 -2.29 -23.77 -18.20
CA THR A 83 -3.01 -25.04 -18.19
C THR A 83 -3.29 -25.46 -19.64
N PRO A 84 -3.63 -26.73 -19.92
CA PRO A 84 -3.96 -27.17 -21.28
C PRO A 84 -5.10 -26.38 -21.94
N ARG A 85 -5.96 -25.72 -21.17
CA ARG A 85 -7.12 -24.96 -21.67
C ARG A 85 -7.03 -23.45 -21.47
N GLY A 86 -6.01 -22.92 -20.79
CA GLY A 86 -5.93 -21.50 -20.44
C GLY A 86 -4.87 -21.21 -19.38
N ALA A 87 -5.16 -20.34 -18.42
CA ALA A 87 -4.20 -19.98 -17.35
C ALA A 87 -4.85 -19.93 -15.97
N ILE A 88 -4.04 -20.13 -14.93
CA ILE A 88 -4.42 -19.94 -13.54
C ILE A 88 -3.57 -18.79 -12.98
N LEU A 89 -4.26 -17.82 -12.40
CA LEU A 89 -3.67 -16.76 -11.58
C LEU A 89 -3.82 -17.11 -10.11
N SER A 90 -2.77 -16.89 -9.32
CA SER A 90 -2.74 -17.20 -7.88
C SER A 90 -1.87 -16.20 -7.15
N GLY A 91 -2.02 -16.10 -5.82
CA GLY A 91 -1.22 -15.20 -5.01
C GLY A 91 -2.06 -14.24 -4.18
N ILE A 92 -1.46 -13.11 -3.81
CA ILE A 92 -2.11 -12.08 -2.98
C ILE A 92 -2.05 -10.75 -3.72
N ALA A 93 -3.19 -10.05 -3.80
CA ALA A 93 -3.32 -8.71 -4.34
C ALA A 93 -3.87 -7.75 -3.28
N PRO A 94 -3.51 -6.46 -3.31
CA PRO A 94 -3.95 -5.48 -2.30
C PRO A 94 -5.42 -5.07 -2.44
N ASN A 95 -6.00 -5.19 -3.63
CA ASN A 95 -7.38 -4.79 -3.94
C ASN A 95 -7.88 -5.54 -5.19
N ALA A 96 -9.18 -5.39 -5.48
CA ALA A 96 -9.82 -6.04 -6.62
C ALA A 96 -9.36 -5.46 -7.97
N ASP A 97 -8.95 -4.19 -8.02
CA ASP A 97 -8.50 -3.55 -9.27
C ASP A 97 -7.23 -4.20 -9.82
N VAL A 98 -6.28 -4.53 -8.94
CA VAL A 98 -5.06 -5.26 -9.29
C VAL A 98 -5.38 -6.67 -9.82
N VAL A 99 -6.36 -7.34 -9.22
CA VAL A 99 -6.82 -8.66 -9.65
C VAL A 99 -7.39 -8.61 -11.07
N GLU A 100 -8.23 -7.60 -11.35
CA GLU A 100 -8.82 -7.41 -12.67
C GLU A 100 -7.78 -7.01 -13.73
N ALA A 101 -6.80 -6.18 -13.38
CA ALA A 101 -5.68 -5.84 -14.27
C ALA A 101 -4.87 -7.10 -14.62
N ALA A 102 -4.48 -7.90 -13.63
CA ALA A 102 -3.76 -9.16 -13.84
C ALA A 102 -4.55 -10.13 -14.74
N ARG A 103 -5.87 -10.23 -14.53
CA ARG A 103 -6.76 -11.06 -15.35
C ARG A 103 -6.75 -10.61 -16.81
N LYS A 104 -6.93 -9.32 -17.07
CA LYS A 104 -6.94 -8.76 -18.44
C LYS A 104 -5.63 -8.97 -19.19
N VAL A 105 -4.49 -8.71 -18.54
CA VAL A 105 -3.17 -8.96 -19.15
C VAL A 105 -3.02 -10.43 -19.49
N THR A 106 -3.41 -11.32 -18.58
CA THR A 106 -3.32 -12.77 -18.81
C THR A 106 -4.18 -13.20 -20.00
N GLU A 107 -5.42 -12.72 -20.10
CA GLU A 107 -6.36 -13.03 -21.19
C GLU A 107 -5.81 -12.64 -22.57
N GLN A 108 -5.10 -11.52 -22.67
CA GLN A 108 -4.45 -11.08 -23.91
C GLN A 108 -3.35 -12.05 -24.37
N PHE A 109 -2.62 -12.66 -23.43
CA PHE A 109 -1.53 -13.59 -23.73
C PHE A 109 -2.01 -15.02 -24.01
N VAL A 110 -3.02 -15.52 -23.31
CA VAL A 110 -3.56 -16.87 -23.58
C VAL A 110 -4.38 -16.95 -24.87
N GLY A 111 -4.85 -15.80 -25.38
CA GLY A 111 -5.64 -15.68 -26.60
C GLY A 111 -7.14 -15.68 -26.36
N ALA A 112 -7.88 -15.11 -27.32
CA ALA A 112 -9.33 -14.93 -27.23
C ALA A 112 -10.06 -16.27 -26.99
N GLY A 113 -10.78 -16.36 -25.88
CA GLY A 113 -11.62 -17.51 -25.51
C GLY A 113 -10.96 -18.56 -24.61
N ALA A 114 -9.68 -18.41 -24.24
CA ALA A 114 -9.05 -19.29 -23.27
C ALA A 114 -9.43 -18.88 -21.82
N PRO A 115 -10.03 -19.76 -20.99
CA PRO A 115 -10.39 -19.42 -19.62
C PRO A 115 -9.17 -19.05 -18.76
N VAL A 116 -9.29 -17.92 -18.05
CA VAL A 116 -8.36 -17.51 -17.00
C VAL A 116 -9.04 -17.73 -15.65
N VAL A 117 -8.54 -18.71 -14.89
CA VAL A 117 -9.04 -19.04 -13.56
C VAL A 117 -8.36 -18.15 -12.54
N ASN A 118 -9.14 -17.34 -11.84
CA ASN A 118 -8.65 -16.48 -10.79
C ASN A 118 -8.66 -17.20 -9.42
N LYS A 119 -7.48 -17.38 -8.82
CA LYS A 119 -7.27 -17.83 -7.44
C LYS A 119 -6.47 -16.81 -6.62
N ILE A 120 -6.46 -15.55 -7.03
CA ILE A 120 -5.81 -14.48 -6.27
C ILE A 120 -6.67 -14.17 -5.04
N GLN A 121 -6.02 -14.09 -3.88
CA GLN A 121 -6.65 -13.63 -2.65
C GLN A 121 -6.49 -12.11 -2.54
N VAL A 122 -7.60 -11.41 -2.35
CA VAL A 122 -7.56 -9.98 -2.06
C VAL A 122 -7.25 -9.81 -0.58
N ALA A 123 -6.11 -9.20 -0.26
CA ALA A 123 -5.77 -8.80 1.08
C ALA A 123 -6.85 -7.81 1.54
N GLY A 124 -7.68 -8.21 2.50
CA GLY A 124 -8.69 -7.33 3.06
C GLY A 124 -8.02 -6.06 3.60
N SER A 125 -8.49 -4.90 3.16
CA SER A 125 -8.10 -3.64 3.78
C SER A 125 -8.65 -3.63 5.20
N LEU A 126 -7.78 -3.64 6.21
CA LEU A 126 -8.20 -3.38 7.58
C LEU A 126 -8.54 -1.88 7.65
N GLN A 127 -9.77 -1.51 7.30
CA GLN A 127 -10.19 -0.11 7.31
C GLN A 127 -10.27 0.37 8.76
N VAL A 128 -9.27 1.16 9.18
CA VAL A 128 -9.23 1.75 10.51
C VAL A 128 -10.12 3.00 10.56
N ASN A 129 -11.23 2.91 11.30
CA ASN A 129 -12.05 4.07 11.64
C ASN A 129 -11.36 4.86 12.76
N LEU A 130 -10.60 5.89 12.39
CA LEU A 130 -10.01 6.81 13.36
C LEU A 130 -11.04 7.84 13.82
N SER A 131 -11.50 7.71 15.07
CA SER A 131 -12.30 8.74 15.75
C SER A 131 -11.38 9.64 16.56
N VAL A 132 -11.06 10.82 16.02
CA VAL A 132 -10.30 11.83 16.75
C VAL A 132 -11.25 12.62 17.65
N ARG A 133 -11.05 12.54 18.97
CA ARG A 133 -11.63 13.49 19.93
C ARG A 133 -10.55 14.47 20.34
N VAL A 134 -10.68 15.70 19.87
CA VAL A 134 -9.83 16.81 20.29
C VAL A 134 -10.38 17.33 21.62
N ALA A 135 -9.64 17.13 22.70
CA ALA A 135 -9.90 17.78 23.97
C ALA A 135 -8.89 18.94 24.10
N GLU A 136 -9.37 20.16 23.92
CA GLU A 136 -8.61 21.37 24.27
C GLU A 136 -8.73 21.57 25.78
N VAL A 137 -7.60 21.57 26.50
CA VAL A 137 -7.56 21.91 27.92
C VAL A 137 -7.07 23.34 28.04
N SER A 138 -8.00 24.28 28.24
CA SER A 138 -7.68 25.67 28.56
C SER A 138 -7.15 25.74 30.00
N ARG A 139 -5.83 25.78 30.16
CA ARG A 139 -5.17 25.92 31.46
C ARG A 139 -5.13 27.38 31.89
N THR A 140 -6.25 27.91 32.39
CA THR A 140 -6.25 29.19 33.11
C THR A 140 -7.26 29.16 34.25
N ALA A 141 -6.92 28.52 35.38
CA ALA A 141 -7.82 28.48 36.53
C ALA A 141 -7.08 28.47 37.87
N VAL A 142 -6.22 29.47 38.14
CA VAL A 142 -5.82 29.78 39.53
C VAL A 142 -5.39 31.23 39.80
N LYS A 143 -5.48 32.19 38.86
CA LYS A 143 -4.75 33.47 38.99
C LYS A 143 -5.47 34.62 39.73
N ASP A 144 -6.71 34.42 40.22
CA ASP A 144 -7.49 35.52 40.84
C ASP A 144 -8.15 35.17 42.18
N LEU A 145 -7.56 34.26 42.97
CA LEU A 145 -7.99 34.09 44.36
C LEU A 145 -7.47 35.25 45.21
N ASN A 146 -8.29 36.26 45.48
CA ASN A 146 -7.97 37.35 46.42
C ASN A 146 -8.62 37.06 47.78
N ILE A 147 -7.86 37.19 48.87
CA ILE A 147 -8.33 36.92 50.22
C ILE A 147 -8.43 38.24 50.98
N ASN A 148 -9.62 38.55 51.48
CA ASN A 148 -9.86 39.71 52.33
C ASN A 148 -10.50 39.27 53.65
N PHE A 149 -9.80 39.53 54.76
CA PHE A 149 -10.31 39.36 56.11
C PHE A 149 -10.58 40.72 56.73
N THR A 150 -11.81 40.94 57.18
CA THR A 150 -12.20 42.15 57.91
C THR A 150 -12.77 41.75 59.27
N ALA A 151 -12.31 42.38 60.34
CA ALA A 151 -12.83 42.21 61.69
C ALA A 151 -13.11 43.58 62.30
N SER A 152 -14.33 43.84 62.76
CA SER A 152 -14.72 45.12 63.36
C SER A 152 -15.25 44.93 64.78
N GLY A 153 -14.94 45.89 65.66
CA GLY A 153 -15.41 45.90 67.04
C GLY A 153 -15.49 47.32 67.60
N PRO A 154 -15.95 47.47 68.86
CA PRO A 154 -16.20 48.78 69.48
C PRO A 154 -14.98 49.71 69.53
N ASN A 155 -13.76 49.14 69.48
CA ASN A 155 -12.50 49.87 69.57
C ASN A 155 -11.83 50.09 68.19
N GLY A 156 -12.48 49.71 67.09
CA GLY A 156 -11.98 49.91 65.71
C GLY A 156 -12.19 48.69 64.80
N ALA A 157 -11.84 48.85 63.52
CA ALA A 157 -11.86 47.83 62.50
C ALA A 157 -10.44 47.49 62.02
N PHE A 158 -10.17 46.20 61.88
CA PHE A 158 -8.95 45.65 61.30
C PHE A 158 -9.28 45.02 59.94
N LEU A 159 -8.42 45.28 58.96
CA LEU A 159 -8.51 44.78 57.59
C LEU A 159 -7.18 44.12 57.21
N ALA A 160 -7.22 42.89 56.73
CA ALA A 160 -6.08 42.20 56.14
C ALA A 160 -6.45 41.70 54.74
N THR A 161 -5.77 42.21 53.72
CA THR A 161 -5.97 41.80 52.33
C THR A 161 -4.71 41.13 51.80
N GLY A 162 -4.87 40.07 51.02
CA GLY A 162 -3.76 39.32 50.45
C GLY A 162 -4.13 38.82 49.07
N LYS A 163 -3.39 39.28 48.05
CA LYS A 163 -3.48 38.72 46.70
C LYS A 163 -2.24 37.84 46.44
N PRO A 164 -2.37 36.50 46.46
CA PRO A 164 -1.33 35.63 45.92
C PRO A 164 -1.18 35.88 44.40
N GLY A 165 0.04 36.11 43.93
CA GLY A 165 0.34 36.34 42.51
C GLY A 165 -0.10 37.72 41.98
N GLY A 166 0.19 38.77 42.73
CA GLY A 166 -0.12 40.17 42.43
C GLY A 166 0.37 40.67 41.06
N SER A 167 -0.30 41.73 40.60
CA SER A 167 -0.13 42.39 39.31
C SER A 167 1.10 43.31 39.24
N GLY A 168 2.23 42.89 39.81
CA GLY A 168 3.52 43.52 39.56
C GLY A 168 3.95 43.28 38.11
N ARG A 169 4.67 44.22 37.50
CA ARG A 169 5.10 44.16 36.09
C ARG A 169 6.07 43.01 35.74
N ALA A 170 6.32 42.08 36.64
CA ALA A 170 6.99 40.81 36.38
C ALA A 170 6.38 39.68 37.24
N GLY A 171 5.49 38.91 36.64
CA GLY A 171 5.49 37.44 36.75
C GLY A 171 5.15 36.70 38.06
N GLY A 172 5.14 37.29 39.25
CA GLY A 172 4.94 36.44 40.45
C GLY A 172 5.03 37.07 41.84
N GLY A 173 4.95 38.39 41.97
CA GLY A 173 5.02 39.06 43.28
C GLY A 173 3.67 39.22 43.97
N GLY A 174 3.53 38.85 45.25
CA GLY A 174 2.28 38.97 46.02
C GLY A 174 2.23 40.23 46.88
N THR A 175 1.04 40.77 47.12
CA THR A 175 0.84 41.92 48.02
C THR A 175 0.05 41.52 49.27
N ILE A 176 0.45 42.06 50.42
CA ILE A 176 -0.27 41.96 51.69
C ILE A 176 -0.54 43.37 52.20
N GLY A 177 -1.81 43.72 52.40
CA GLY A 177 -2.23 44.97 53.03
C GLY A 177 -2.78 44.71 54.43
N ILE A 178 -2.37 45.50 55.41
CA ILE A 178 -2.98 45.55 56.74
C ILE A 178 -3.49 46.97 57.02
N GLY A 179 -4.66 47.08 57.59
CA GLY A 179 -5.31 48.34 57.93
C GLY A 179 -5.97 48.28 59.30
N PHE A 180 -5.91 49.39 60.02
CA PHE A 180 -6.65 49.63 61.25
C PHE A 180 -7.36 50.98 61.15
N SER A 181 -8.63 51.02 61.56
CA SER A 181 -9.47 52.22 61.55
C SER A 181 -10.23 52.35 62.85
N THR A 182 -10.20 53.52 63.48
CA THR A 182 -11.03 53.83 64.65
C THR A 182 -11.43 55.31 64.65
N GLY A 183 -12.73 55.58 64.52
CA GLY A 183 -13.27 56.93 64.40
C GLY A 183 -12.64 57.71 63.24
N ASN A 184 -11.85 58.75 63.57
CA ASN A 184 -11.20 59.63 62.59
C ASN A 184 -9.74 59.22 62.27
N ILE A 185 -9.22 58.16 62.88
CA ILE A 185 -7.84 57.71 62.69
C ILE A 185 -7.83 56.45 61.83
N ASN A 186 -7.10 56.50 60.72
CA ASN A 186 -6.86 55.37 59.82
C ASN A 186 -5.37 55.16 59.66
N LEU A 187 -4.90 53.93 59.89
CA LEU A 187 -3.52 53.51 59.66
C LEU A 187 -3.51 52.30 58.73
N SER A 188 -2.76 52.37 57.63
CA SER A 188 -2.60 51.25 56.71
C SER A 188 -1.14 51.06 56.33
N ALA A 189 -0.71 49.80 56.24
CA ALA A 189 0.60 49.41 55.71
C ALA A 189 0.39 48.36 54.63
N VAL A 190 1.16 48.45 53.55
CA VAL A 190 1.16 47.47 52.45
C VAL A 190 2.58 46.98 52.26
N LEU A 191 2.73 45.66 52.22
CA LEU A 191 3.96 44.97 51.86
C LEU A 191 3.78 44.37 50.46
N ASP A 192 4.62 44.80 49.52
CA ASP A 192 4.70 44.25 48.17
C ASP A 192 5.99 43.43 48.05
N ALA A 193 5.88 42.18 47.61
CA ALA A 193 7.01 41.29 47.41
C ALA A 193 7.23 41.10 45.90
N LEU A 194 8.34 41.63 45.36
CA LEU A 194 8.71 41.43 43.96
C LEU A 194 9.39 40.06 43.78
N ALA A 195 8.90 39.24 42.85
CA ALA A 195 9.60 38.04 42.41
C ALA A 195 10.68 38.42 41.38
N SER A 196 11.96 38.25 41.72
CA SER A 196 13.05 38.36 40.74
C SER A 196 13.39 36.99 40.18
N GLU A 197 13.20 36.79 38.88
CA GLU A 197 13.81 35.66 38.18
C GLU A 197 15.14 36.13 37.55
N HIS A 198 16.22 35.38 37.78
CA HIS A 198 17.46 35.52 37.05
C HIS A 198 17.72 34.22 36.28
N LEU A 199 17.84 34.41 34.96
CA LEU A 199 18.15 33.47 33.86
C LEU A 199 17.03 32.52 33.42
#